data_AF-A0A3M1J2B5-F1
#
_entry.id   AF-A0A3M1J2B5-F1
#
_cell.length_a   1.000
_cell.length_b   1.000
_cell.length_c   1.000
_cell.angle_alpha   90.00
_cell.angle_beta   90.00
_cell.angle_gamma   90.00
#
_symmetry.space_group_name_H-M   'P 1'
#
loop_
_entity.id
_entity.type
_entity.pdbx_description
1 polymer ?
#
loop_
_entity_poly.entity_id
_entity_poly.type
_entity_poly.pdbx_seq_one_letter_code
_entity_poly.pdbx_strand_id
1 'polypeptide(L)'
;RKERGSQSRKRWNRAGIIISTAYLLLCTAFHAYANSRMEATLKKENIVASRHLIGPTILNSVLWQGTAETDTSFFTGQYSFFDPEPYFKLREVPKQHELIAGHEEDRDVHLLRWFANGYYNVEREDSTTYRINDLRYGSIDVPGRERPVHIFYFVVEEKDGELRTIRVQQGPEDRQASIGGLWDRVMGRY
;
A
#
# COMPACT_ATOMS: atom_id res chain seq x y z
N ARG A 1 -40.63 -23.28 0.79
CA ARG A 1 -40.53 -21.90 0.24
C ARG A 1 -41.23 -20.95 1.23
N LYS A 2 -40.51 -20.18 2.07
CA LYS A 2 -41.13 -19.26 3.05
C LYS A 2 -41.95 -18.18 2.33
N GLU A 3 -43.15 -17.87 2.82
CA GLU A 3 -44.10 -16.92 2.21
C GLU A 3 -43.47 -15.55 1.89
N ARG A 4 -43.89 -14.95 0.77
CA ARG A 4 -43.56 -13.57 0.42
C ARG A 4 -44.18 -12.66 1.49
N GLY A 5 -43.39 -11.81 2.15
CA GLY A 5 -43.89 -10.84 3.14
C GLY A 5 -43.78 -11.24 4.62
N SER A 6 -43.27 -12.43 4.95
CA SER A 6 -43.05 -12.85 6.35
C SER A 6 -42.26 -11.81 7.16
N GLN A 7 -42.77 -11.45 8.36
CA GLN A 7 -42.13 -10.49 9.26
C GLN A 7 -40.68 -10.86 9.62
N SER A 8 -40.37 -12.16 9.63
CA SER A 8 -39.01 -12.65 9.84
C SER A 8 -38.05 -12.23 8.72
N ARG A 9 -38.49 -12.20 7.44
CA ARG A 9 -37.65 -11.72 6.32
C ARG A 9 -37.37 -10.22 6.43
N LYS A 10 -38.36 -9.42 6.86
CA LYS A 10 -38.18 -7.99 7.09
C LYS A 10 -37.19 -7.72 8.23
N ARG A 11 -37.24 -8.51 9.30
CA ARG A 11 -36.28 -8.42 10.43
C ARG A 11 -34.85 -8.74 9.98
N TRP A 12 -34.64 -9.84 9.27
CA TRP A 12 -33.32 -10.21 8.74
C TRP A 12 -32.78 -9.19 7.73
N ASN A 13 -33.64 -8.66 6.85
CA ASN A 13 -33.23 -7.62 5.91
C ASN A 13 -32.82 -6.32 6.63
N ARG A 14 -33.61 -5.88 7.63
CA ARG A 14 -33.26 -4.70 8.44
C ARG A 14 -31.98 -4.94 9.24
N ALA A 15 -31.81 -6.12 9.83
CA ALA A 15 -30.58 -6.47 10.54
C ALA A 15 -29.36 -6.43 9.61
N GLY A 16 -29.47 -7.00 8.40
CA GLY A 16 -28.41 -6.93 7.39
C GLY A 16 -28.05 -5.49 7.02
N ILE A 17 -29.07 -4.65 6.73
CA ILE A 17 -28.84 -3.23 6.42
C ILE A 17 -28.19 -2.50 7.58
N ILE A 18 -28.66 -2.70 8.82
CA ILE A 18 -28.10 -2.05 10.00
C ILE A 18 -26.65 -2.46 10.21
N ILE A 19 -26.34 -3.75 10.11
CA ILE A 19 -24.98 -4.27 10.26
C ILE A 19 -24.06 -3.72 9.17
N SER A 20 -24.48 -3.77 7.91
CA SER A 20 -23.69 -3.23 6.79
C SER A 20 -23.47 -1.72 6.90
N THR A 21 -24.49 -0.98 7.34
CA THR A 21 -24.38 0.48 7.52
C THR A 21 -23.44 0.81 8.68
N ALA A 22 -23.58 0.13 9.82
CA ALA A 22 -22.69 0.30 10.97
C ALA A 22 -21.24 -0.03 10.60
N TYR A 23 -21.02 -1.09 9.82
CA TYR A 23 -19.70 -1.45 9.31
C TYR A 23 -19.08 -0.35 8.43
N LEU A 24 -19.84 0.19 7.46
CA LEU A 24 -19.34 1.27 6.59
C LEU A 24 -19.02 2.55 7.37
N LEU A 25 -19.85 2.90 8.37
CA LEU A 25 -19.58 4.04 9.25
C LEU A 25 -18.30 3.82 10.06
N LEU A 26 -18.09 2.62 10.59
CA LEU A 26 -16.88 2.27 11.32
C LEU A 26 -15.63 2.34 10.43
N CYS A 27 -15.68 1.79 9.21
CA CYS A 27 -14.58 1.88 8.25
C CYS A 27 -14.26 3.34 7.88
N THR A 28 -15.28 4.17 7.70
CA THR A 28 -15.11 5.59 7.40
C THR A 28 -14.46 6.33 8.57
N ALA A 29 -14.87 6.03 9.81
CA ALA A 29 -14.26 6.60 11.00
C ALA A 29 -12.79 6.21 11.17
N PHE A 30 -12.45 4.94 10.93
CA PHE A 30 -11.06 4.47 10.96
C PHE A 30 -10.21 5.12 9.88
N HIS A 31 -10.74 5.25 8.66
CA HIS A 31 -10.05 5.96 7.59
C HIS A 31 -9.81 7.44 7.94
N ALA A 32 -10.83 8.15 8.42
CA ALA A 32 -10.69 9.55 8.82
C ALA A 32 -9.65 9.72 9.94
N TYR A 33 -9.65 8.82 10.93
CA TYR A 33 -8.67 8.83 12.01
C TYR A 33 -7.25 8.58 11.50
N ALA A 34 -7.03 7.52 10.73
CA ALA A 34 -5.73 7.22 10.14
C ALA A 34 -5.24 8.36 9.22
N ASN A 35 -6.12 8.97 8.43
CA ASN A 35 -5.79 10.10 7.57
C ASN A 35 -5.31 11.31 8.38
N SER A 36 -6.00 11.62 9.49
CA SER A 36 -5.56 12.69 10.39
C SER A 36 -4.18 12.42 11.00
N ARG A 37 -3.83 11.15 11.26
CA ARG A 37 -2.49 10.77 11.73
C ARG A 37 -1.44 10.92 10.64
N MET A 38 -1.77 10.61 9.39
CA MET A 38 -0.87 10.85 8.25
C MET A 38 -0.58 12.34 8.09
N GLU A 39 -1.61 13.19 8.07
CA GLU A 39 -1.45 14.65 7.98
C GLU A 39 -0.63 15.23 9.14
N ALA A 40 -0.89 14.75 10.37
CA ALA A 40 -0.11 15.13 11.54
C ALA A 40 1.36 14.68 11.44
N THR A 41 1.63 13.51 10.87
CA THR A 41 2.98 12.99 10.66
C THR A 41 3.74 13.84 9.66
N LEU A 42 3.14 14.12 8.49
CA LEU A 42 3.74 14.97 7.45
C LEU A 42 4.09 16.36 8.00
N LYS A 43 3.19 16.94 8.80
CA LYS A 43 3.44 18.22 9.47
C LYS A 43 4.56 18.15 10.50
N LYS A 44 4.61 17.08 11.32
CA LYS A 44 5.66 16.87 12.33
C LYS A 44 7.05 16.74 11.69
N GLU A 45 7.13 16.03 10.57
CA GLU A 45 8.38 15.77 9.84
C GLU A 45 8.75 16.87 8.83
N ASN A 46 7.93 17.92 8.71
CA ASN A 46 8.09 19.00 7.73
C ASN A 46 8.13 18.51 6.27
N ILE A 47 7.38 17.45 5.96
CA ILE A 47 7.27 16.89 4.60
C ILE A 47 6.15 17.63 3.87
N VAL A 48 6.53 18.39 2.82
CA VAL A 48 5.57 19.07 1.94
C VAL A 48 5.15 18.10 0.84
N ALA A 49 4.14 17.29 1.13
CA ALA A 49 3.59 16.34 0.16
C ALA A 49 2.57 17.01 -0.78
N SER A 50 2.66 16.72 -2.08
CA SER A 50 1.69 17.18 -3.07
C SER A 50 0.38 16.38 -3.01
N ARG A 51 0.49 15.09 -2.68
CA ARG A 51 -0.62 14.18 -2.41
C ARG A 51 -0.17 13.03 -1.51
N HIS A 52 -1.12 12.40 -0.85
CA HIS A 52 -0.89 11.17 -0.11
C HIS A 52 -2.05 10.20 -0.27
N LEU A 53 -1.78 8.94 0.02
CA LEU A 53 -2.78 7.89 0.15
C LEU A 53 -2.53 7.12 1.44
N ILE A 54 -3.61 6.53 1.97
CA ILE A 54 -3.54 5.57 3.06
C ILE A 54 -4.46 4.39 2.76
N GLY A 55 -4.16 3.25 3.36
CA GLY A 55 -5.02 2.07 3.28
C GLY A 55 -4.73 1.10 4.42
N PRO A 56 -5.72 0.33 4.88
CA PRO A 56 -5.46 -0.74 5.81
C PRO A 56 -4.59 -1.82 5.15
N THR A 57 -3.69 -2.41 5.94
CA THR A 57 -2.94 -3.59 5.53
C THR A 57 -3.87 -4.81 5.40
N ILE A 58 -3.39 -5.84 4.72
CA ILE A 58 -4.17 -7.03 4.38
C ILE A 58 -4.76 -7.68 5.65
N LEU A 59 -6.04 -8.09 5.56
CA LEU A 59 -6.78 -8.84 6.59
C LEU A 59 -7.01 -8.13 7.94
N ASN A 60 -6.88 -6.81 8.03
CA ASN A 60 -7.23 -6.08 9.26
C ASN A 60 -7.68 -4.63 9.00
N SER A 61 -8.05 -3.91 10.06
CA SER A 61 -8.40 -2.47 10.00
C SER A 61 -7.67 -1.64 11.05
N VAL A 62 -6.59 -2.20 11.61
CA VAL A 62 -5.84 -1.64 12.75
C VAL A 62 -4.51 -1.06 12.30
N LEU A 63 -3.81 -1.79 11.42
CA LEU A 63 -2.53 -1.38 10.85
C LEU A 63 -2.76 -0.77 9.47
N TRP A 64 -2.37 0.48 9.33
CA TRP A 64 -2.53 1.29 8.13
C TRP A 64 -1.17 1.52 7.48
N GLN A 65 -1.11 1.36 6.16
CA GLN A 65 0.01 1.83 5.35
C GLN A 65 -0.32 3.22 4.79
N GLY A 66 0.71 4.04 4.61
CA GLY A 66 0.59 5.38 4.04
C GLY A 66 1.74 5.68 3.11
N THR A 67 1.44 6.39 2.03
CA THR A 67 2.42 6.87 1.05
C THR A 67 2.13 8.33 0.73
N ALA A 68 3.12 9.19 0.94
CA ALA A 68 3.09 10.59 0.54
C ALA A 68 4.06 10.84 -0.62
N GLU A 69 3.66 11.71 -1.55
CA GLU A 69 4.48 12.07 -2.71
C GLU A 69 5.05 13.48 -2.54
N THR A 70 6.35 13.61 -2.80
CA THR A 70 7.05 14.89 -3.00
C THR A 70 7.57 14.95 -4.43
N ASP A 71 8.28 16.01 -4.80
CA ASP A 71 8.80 16.16 -6.16
C ASP A 71 9.79 15.06 -6.53
N THR A 72 10.71 14.72 -5.61
CA THR A 72 11.83 13.78 -5.87
C THR A 72 11.62 12.38 -5.28
N SER A 73 10.80 12.27 -4.23
CA SER A 73 10.70 11.05 -3.42
C SER A 73 9.27 10.75 -2.99
N PHE A 74 9.01 9.49 -2.68
CA PHE A 74 7.87 9.07 -1.89
C PHE A 74 8.28 8.85 -0.44
N PHE A 75 7.37 9.07 0.50
CA PHE A 75 7.53 8.73 1.90
C PHE A 75 6.52 7.65 2.24
N THR A 76 7.00 6.44 2.49
CA THR A 76 6.15 5.28 2.76
C THR A 76 6.30 4.84 4.20
N GLY A 77 5.23 4.37 4.83
CA GLY A 77 5.30 3.93 6.21
C GLY A 77 4.04 3.26 6.71
N GLN A 78 4.08 2.81 7.96
CA GLN A 78 2.95 2.18 8.62
C GLN A 78 2.63 2.83 9.96
N TYR A 79 1.36 2.76 10.34
CA TYR A 79 0.83 3.19 11.63
C TYR A 79 -0.20 2.17 12.13
N SER A 80 0.00 1.64 13.33
CA SER A 80 -1.00 0.86 14.06
C SER A 80 -1.73 1.73 15.07
N PHE A 81 -3.02 1.49 15.27
CA PHE A 81 -3.75 2.10 16.39
C PHE A 81 -3.19 1.69 17.76
N PHE A 82 -2.36 0.65 17.83
CA PHE A 82 -1.64 0.22 19.02
C PHE A 82 -0.17 0.68 19.07
N ASP A 83 0.30 1.45 18.06
CA ASP A 83 1.63 2.04 18.12
C ASP A 83 1.71 3.02 19.32
N PRO A 84 2.83 3.02 20.09
CA PRO A 84 3.00 3.95 21.22
C PRO A 84 2.98 5.42 20.80
N GLU A 85 3.52 5.71 19.62
CA GLU A 85 3.48 7.05 19.03
C GLU A 85 2.35 7.14 18.01
N PRO A 86 1.54 8.22 18.02
CA PRO A 86 0.40 8.37 17.13
C PRO A 86 0.81 8.93 15.75
N TYR A 87 1.92 8.44 15.19
CA TYR A 87 2.50 8.91 13.94
C TYR A 87 2.88 7.74 13.04
N PHE A 88 2.78 7.93 11.73
CA PHE A 88 3.34 6.98 10.76
C PHE A 88 4.86 6.99 10.88
N LYS A 89 5.47 5.81 10.79
CA LYS A 89 6.93 5.71 10.65
C LYS A 89 7.30 5.77 9.19
N LEU A 90 7.47 6.98 8.67
CA LEU A 90 7.78 7.20 7.26
C LEU A 90 9.26 6.93 6.98
N ARG A 91 9.52 6.36 5.80
CA ARG A 91 10.85 6.16 5.22
C ARG A 91 10.83 6.73 3.82
N GLU A 92 11.90 7.42 3.46
CA GLU A 92 12.06 7.98 2.13
C GLU A 92 12.37 6.88 1.11
N VAL A 93 11.69 6.95 -0.04
CA VAL A 93 11.85 6.09 -1.20
C VAL A 93 12.03 6.99 -2.42
N PRO A 94 13.25 7.15 -2.94
CA PRO A 94 13.51 7.95 -4.13
C PRO A 94 12.69 7.44 -5.33
N LYS A 95 12.13 8.35 -6.15
CA LYS A 95 11.31 7.97 -7.32
C LYS A 95 12.11 7.17 -8.34
N GLN A 96 13.32 7.63 -8.66
CA GLN A 96 14.23 7.01 -9.62
C GLN A 96 13.60 6.77 -11.00
N HIS A 97 12.63 7.60 -11.41
CA HIS A 97 11.94 7.46 -12.70
C HIS A 97 12.88 7.66 -13.89
N GLU A 98 14.02 8.33 -13.69
CA GLU A 98 15.06 8.50 -14.69
C GLU A 98 15.69 7.18 -15.17
N LEU A 99 15.59 6.10 -14.38
CA LEU A 99 16.11 4.78 -14.76
C LEU A 99 15.38 4.17 -15.96
N ILE A 100 14.18 4.65 -16.25
CA ILE A 100 13.34 4.20 -17.37
C ILE A 100 12.98 5.38 -18.30
N ALA A 101 13.76 6.46 -18.25
CA ALA A 101 13.57 7.61 -19.11
C ALA A 101 13.70 7.20 -20.59
N GLY A 102 12.74 7.62 -21.42
CA GLY A 102 12.63 7.23 -22.83
C GLY A 102 11.74 6.01 -23.08
N HIS A 103 11.32 5.29 -22.03
CA HIS A 103 10.44 4.12 -22.12
C HIS A 103 9.03 4.39 -21.54
N GLU A 104 8.67 5.66 -21.31
CA GLU A 104 7.41 6.03 -20.65
C GLU A 104 6.15 5.60 -21.41
N GLU A 105 6.28 5.48 -22.73
CA GLU A 105 5.20 5.09 -23.66
C GLU A 105 5.25 3.60 -24.04
N ASP A 106 6.26 2.86 -23.56
CA ASP A 106 6.28 1.41 -23.71
C ASP A 106 5.07 0.83 -23.01
N ARG A 107 4.36 -0.07 -23.70
CA ARG A 107 3.06 -0.58 -23.26
C ARG A 107 3.04 -1.03 -21.79
N ASP A 108 4.06 -1.79 -21.38
CA ASP A 108 4.13 -2.36 -20.04
C ASP A 108 4.45 -1.28 -19.00
N VAL A 109 5.40 -0.39 -19.29
CA VAL A 109 5.73 0.74 -18.41
C VAL A 109 4.52 1.65 -18.23
N HIS A 110 3.86 2.03 -19.33
CA HIS A 110 2.65 2.85 -19.31
C HIS A 110 1.55 2.19 -18.46
N LEU A 111 1.30 0.89 -18.66
CA LEU A 111 0.31 0.14 -17.92
C LEU A 111 0.64 0.07 -16.42
N LEU A 112 1.91 -0.14 -16.05
CA LEU A 112 2.34 -0.20 -14.66
C LEU A 112 2.22 1.17 -13.97
N ARG A 113 2.58 2.25 -14.66
CA ARG A 113 2.41 3.63 -14.18
C ARG A 113 0.95 3.95 -13.90
N TRP A 114 0.07 3.61 -14.86
CA TRP A 114 -1.38 3.74 -14.70
C TRP A 114 -1.90 2.88 -13.55
N PHE A 115 -1.48 1.62 -13.48
CA PHE A 115 -1.90 0.66 -12.45
C PHE A 115 -1.56 1.17 -11.05
N ALA A 116 -0.33 1.65 -10.85
CA ALA A 116 0.15 2.22 -9.59
C ALA A 116 -0.43 3.62 -9.29
N ASN A 117 -1.25 4.19 -10.18
CA ASN A 117 -1.76 5.56 -10.07
C ASN A 117 -0.63 6.61 -9.88
N GLY A 118 0.52 6.35 -10.51
CA GLY A 118 1.75 7.13 -10.36
C GLY A 118 2.52 6.93 -9.04
N TYR A 119 2.03 6.12 -8.09
CA TYR A 119 2.74 5.79 -6.85
C TYR A 119 3.68 4.62 -7.05
N TYR A 120 4.79 4.85 -7.77
CA TYR A 120 5.81 3.84 -7.99
C TYR A 120 7.21 4.44 -7.86
N ASN A 121 8.16 3.64 -7.41
CA ASN A 121 9.57 3.92 -7.66
C ASN A 121 10.14 2.87 -8.61
N VAL A 122 11.31 3.17 -9.16
CA VAL A 122 12.08 2.24 -9.97
C VAL A 122 13.39 1.97 -9.25
N GLU A 123 13.83 0.73 -9.23
CA GLU A 123 15.15 0.34 -8.75
C GLU A 123 15.86 -0.46 -9.84
N ARG A 124 17.18 -0.32 -9.94
CA ARG A 124 17.98 -1.20 -10.78
C ARG A 124 18.24 -2.51 -10.03
N GLU A 125 17.90 -3.66 -10.61
CA GLU A 125 18.30 -4.97 -10.06
C GLU A 125 19.66 -5.39 -10.62
N ASP A 126 19.78 -5.46 -11.94
CA ASP A 126 21.03 -5.83 -12.62
C ASP A 126 21.41 -4.81 -13.71
N SER A 127 22.37 -5.15 -14.58
CA SER A 127 22.78 -4.28 -15.69
C SER A 127 21.68 -4.00 -16.71
N THR A 128 20.72 -4.91 -16.87
CA THR A 128 19.67 -4.87 -17.92
C THR A 128 18.25 -4.92 -17.37
N THR A 129 18.07 -5.10 -16.06
CA THR A 129 16.77 -5.30 -15.42
C THR A 129 16.47 -4.20 -14.41
N TYR A 130 15.22 -3.75 -14.43
CA TYR A 130 14.70 -2.75 -13.52
C TYR A 130 13.50 -3.32 -12.77
N ARG A 131 13.34 -2.94 -11.51
CA ARG A 131 12.20 -3.26 -10.68
C ARG A 131 11.33 -2.03 -10.50
N ILE A 132 10.07 -2.13 -10.89
CA ILE A 132 9.05 -1.12 -10.63
C ILE A 132 8.25 -1.59 -9.43
N ASN A 133 8.32 -0.87 -8.30
CA ASN A 133 7.54 -1.21 -7.10
C ASN A 133 6.26 -0.38 -7.03
N ASP A 134 5.13 -1.01 -6.70
CA ASP A 134 3.88 -0.30 -6.40
C ASP A 134 3.87 0.11 -4.92
N LEU A 135 3.88 1.41 -4.68
CA LEU A 135 4.00 1.99 -3.34
C LEU A 135 2.65 2.16 -2.63
N ARG A 136 1.53 1.78 -3.24
CA ARG A 136 0.19 1.93 -2.61
C ARG A 136 -0.07 0.92 -1.49
N TYR A 137 0.58 -0.23 -1.56
CA TYR A 137 0.35 -1.35 -0.65
C TYR A 137 1.44 -1.47 0.43
N GLY A 138 2.39 -0.54 0.44
CA GLY A 138 3.50 -0.52 1.39
C GLY A 138 4.50 -1.67 1.20
N SER A 139 5.30 -1.86 2.24
CA SER A 139 6.35 -2.86 2.29
C SER A 139 6.31 -3.62 3.62
N ILE A 140 6.90 -4.81 3.63
CA ILE A 140 7.03 -5.64 4.83
C ILE A 140 8.51 -5.69 5.20
N ASP A 141 8.81 -5.47 6.47
CA ASP A 141 10.14 -5.71 7.02
C ASP A 141 10.34 -7.23 7.13
N VAL A 142 11.33 -7.77 6.42
CA VAL A 142 11.65 -9.20 6.42
C VAL A 142 12.98 -9.39 7.17
N PRO A 143 13.03 -10.22 8.23
CA PRO A 143 14.27 -10.50 8.96
C PRO A 143 15.38 -10.98 8.01
N GLY A 144 16.57 -10.39 8.15
CA GLY A 144 17.74 -10.74 7.32
C GLY A 144 17.82 -10.01 5.99
N ARG A 145 16.87 -9.12 5.65
CA ARG A 145 17.01 -8.17 4.54
C ARG A 145 17.32 -6.77 5.05
N GLU A 146 18.25 -6.09 4.39
CA GLU A 146 18.58 -4.70 4.71
C GLU A 146 17.47 -3.71 4.33
N ARG A 147 16.63 -4.08 3.36
CA ARG A 147 15.55 -3.22 2.85
C ARG A 147 14.20 -3.91 2.96
N PRO A 148 13.12 -3.15 3.22
CA PRO A 148 11.76 -3.66 3.21
C PRO A 148 11.43 -4.22 1.82
N VAL A 149 10.64 -5.28 1.77
CA VAL A 149 10.18 -5.85 0.50
C VAL A 149 8.80 -5.29 0.18
N HIS A 150 8.65 -4.65 -0.98
CA HIS A 150 7.36 -4.19 -1.48
C HIS A 150 6.45 -5.38 -1.78
N ILE A 151 5.17 -5.27 -1.40
CA ILE A 151 4.21 -6.38 -1.58
C ILE A 151 3.97 -6.66 -3.06
N PHE A 152 4.01 -5.63 -3.91
CA PHE A 152 3.84 -5.76 -5.35
C PHE A 152 4.98 -5.06 -6.08
N TYR A 153 5.70 -5.84 -6.90
CA TYR A 153 6.71 -5.30 -7.79
C TYR A 153 6.78 -6.09 -9.10
N PHE A 154 7.30 -5.42 -10.11
CA PHE A 154 7.37 -5.91 -11.48
C PHE A 154 8.81 -5.76 -11.96
N VAL A 155 9.40 -6.83 -12.48
CA VAL A 155 10.73 -6.76 -13.10
C VAL A 155 10.53 -6.59 -14.60
N VAL A 156 11.11 -5.53 -15.13
CA VAL A 156 11.13 -5.20 -16.55
C VAL A 156 12.56 -5.33 -17.08
N GLU A 157 12.68 -5.77 -18.33
CA GLU A 157 13.94 -5.91 -19.05
C GLU A 157 13.77 -5.33 -20.44
N GLU A 158 14.83 -4.70 -20.95
CA GLU A 158 14.85 -4.18 -22.30
C GLU A 158 14.92 -5.32 -23.33
N LYS A 159 13.91 -5.40 -24.21
CA LYS A 159 13.83 -6.35 -25.32
C LYS A 159 13.36 -5.63 -26.57
N ASP A 160 14.17 -5.72 -27.62
CA ASP A 160 13.90 -5.08 -28.92
C ASP A 160 13.73 -3.55 -28.83
N GLY A 161 14.40 -2.90 -27.87
CA GLY A 161 14.29 -1.46 -27.61
C GLY A 161 13.08 -1.04 -26.78
N GLU A 162 12.30 -1.99 -26.26
CA GLU A 162 11.16 -1.74 -25.36
C GLU A 162 11.40 -2.41 -23.99
N LEU A 163 11.03 -1.74 -22.90
CA LEU A 163 10.95 -2.37 -21.58
C LEU A 163 9.71 -3.25 -21.49
N ARG A 164 9.94 -4.56 -21.32
CA ARG A 164 8.89 -5.57 -21.19
C ARG A 164 8.97 -6.26 -19.85
N THR A 165 7.81 -6.56 -19.26
CA THR A 165 7.70 -7.25 -17.98
C THR A 165 8.13 -8.70 -18.15
N ILE A 166 9.14 -9.11 -17.41
CA ILE A 166 9.66 -10.49 -17.41
C ILE A 166 9.28 -11.27 -16.16
N ARG A 167 8.95 -10.57 -15.07
CA ARG A 167 8.50 -11.18 -13.82
C ARG A 167 7.50 -10.29 -13.11
N VAL A 168 6.47 -10.91 -12.56
CA VAL A 168 5.50 -10.26 -11.67
C VAL A 168 5.61 -10.94 -10.31
N GLN A 169 5.92 -10.17 -9.27
CA GLN A 169 5.87 -10.66 -7.90
C GLN A 169 4.63 -10.10 -7.19
N GLN A 170 3.81 -11.02 -6.67
CA GLN A 170 2.63 -10.70 -5.87
C GLN A 170 2.80 -11.31 -4.48
N GLY A 171 3.03 -10.46 -3.49
CA GLY A 171 3.24 -10.84 -2.11
C GLY A 171 4.70 -11.17 -1.78
N PRO A 172 5.02 -11.24 -0.48
CA PRO A 172 6.37 -11.50 0.00
C PRO A 172 6.85 -12.92 -0.36
N GLU A 173 8.13 -13.05 -0.69
CA GLU A 173 8.78 -14.32 -1.04
C GLU A 173 8.72 -15.32 0.13
N ASP A 174 8.94 -14.86 1.37
CA ASP A 174 8.75 -15.65 2.59
C ASP A 174 7.44 -15.25 3.29
N ARG A 175 6.40 -16.05 3.07
CA ARG A 175 5.06 -15.81 3.64
C ARG A 175 5.03 -15.97 5.16
N GLN A 176 5.81 -16.88 5.74
CA GLN A 176 5.72 -17.18 7.17
C GLN A 176 6.38 -16.07 7.98
N ALA A 177 7.59 -15.65 7.58
CA ALA A 177 8.27 -14.51 8.18
C ALA A 177 7.42 -13.23 8.06
N SER A 178 6.76 -13.05 6.92
CA SER A 178 5.92 -11.88 6.66
C SER A 178 4.65 -11.82 7.53
N ILE A 179 4.03 -12.96 7.83
CA ILE A 179 2.88 -13.01 8.75
C ILE A 179 3.31 -12.62 10.17
N GLY A 180 4.47 -13.10 10.62
CA GLY A 180 5.03 -12.74 11.93
C GLY A 180 5.28 -11.24 12.05
N GLY A 181 6.00 -10.66 11.09
CA GLY A 181 6.27 -9.22 11.07
C GLY A 181 5.00 -8.37 10.97
N LEU A 182 4.02 -8.78 10.17
CA LEU A 182 2.73 -8.10 10.10
C LEU A 182 1.98 -8.14 11.44
N TRP A 183 2.00 -9.28 12.14
CA TRP A 183 1.35 -9.40 13.45
C TRP A 183 2.00 -8.50 14.49
N ASP A 184 3.34 -8.48 14.55
CA ASP A 184 4.06 -7.59 15.45
C ASP A 184 3.74 -6.13 15.15
N ARG A 185 3.72 -5.76 13.86
CA ARG A 185 3.31 -4.41 13.44
C ARG A 185 1.87 -4.08 13.83
N VAL A 186 0.92 -5.00 13.65
CA VAL A 186 -0.47 -4.82 14.12
C VAL A 186 -0.50 -4.55 15.61
N MET A 187 0.28 -5.28 16.40
CA MET A 187 0.37 -5.11 17.87
C MET A 187 1.21 -3.90 18.31
N GLY A 188 1.72 -3.09 17.38
CA GLY A 188 2.52 -1.91 17.67
C GLY A 188 3.97 -2.18 18.07
N ARG A 189 4.48 -3.38 17.74
CA ARG A 189 5.84 -3.85 18.01
C ARG A 189 6.72 -3.66 16.76
N TYR A 190 8.03 -3.65 16.98
CA TYR A 190 9.07 -3.42 15.96
C TYR A 190 10.19 -4.44 16.13
#